data_AF-A0A1H5Y041-F1
#
_entry.id   AF-A0A1H5Y041-F1
#
_cell.length_a   1.000
_cell.length_b   1.000
_cell.length_c   1.000
_cell.angle_alpha   90.00
_cell.angle_beta   90.00
_cell.angle_gamma   90.00
#
_symmetry.space_group_name_H-M   'P 1'
#
loop_
_entity.id
_entity.type
_entity.pdbx_description
1 polymer ?
#
loop_
_entity_poly.entity_id
_entity_poly.type
_entity_poly.pdbx_seq_one_letter_code
_entity_poly.pdbx_strand_id
1 'polypeptide(L)'
;MQKPYVNADGYYAYCPHCENPVKLLGLLKPLKRHGPHGRHAKYDVSGINSFNKIKYENCPYHRKHANYITEPHLGEETDEDLRIYNMVREHFDHIIYLLKQSLPIVITSSMAERLLQNYITHRGWMFRDADLNNIPWVFINAMHGIDLFGALIKKIQNLRDF
;
A
#
# COMPACT_ATOMS: atom_id res chain seq x y z
N MET A 1 -10.60 -5.65 -12.39
CA MET A 1 -9.50 -6.59 -12.05
C MET A 1 -8.62 -6.72 -13.29
N GLN A 2 -7.36 -6.29 -13.23
CA GLN A 2 -6.44 -6.35 -14.38
C GLN A 2 -6.17 -7.83 -14.70
N LYS A 3 -6.32 -8.24 -15.97
CA LYS A 3 -6.05 -9.63 -16.37
C LYS A 3 -4.55 -9.92 -16.19
N PRO A 4 -4.16 -11.08 -15.64
CA PRO A 4 -2.74 -11.44 -15.55
C PRO A 4 -2.14 -11.49 -16.96
N TYR A 5 -0.91 -10.98 -17.11
CA TYR A 5 -0.19 -11.02 -18.37
C TYR A 5 0.24 -12.46 -18.65
N VAL A 6 0.01 -12.93 -19.87
CA VAL A 6 0.30 -14.30 -20.27
C VAL A 6 1.39 -14.29 -21.32
N ASN A 7 2.45 -15.06 -21.12
CA ASN A 7 3.41 -15.39 -22.16
C ASN A 7 3.62 -16.91 -22.22
N ALA A 8 4.53 -17.36 -23.09
CA ALA A 8 4.84 -18.78 -23.26
C ALA A 8 5.27 -19.49 -21.96
N ASP A 9 5.89 -18.75 -21.02
CA ASP A 9 6.46 -19.28 -19.78
C ASP A 9 5.47 -19.31 -18.62
N GLY A 10 4.28 -18.70 -18.76
CA GLY A 10 3.19 -18.76 -17.79
C GLY A 10 2.48 -17.42 -17.56
N TYR A 11 1.94 -17.27 -16.35
CA TYR A 11 1.16 -16.11 -15.93
C TYR A 11 2.00 -15.21 -15.05
N TYR A 12 1.96 -13.92 -15.34
CA TYR A 12 2.74 -12.90 -14.67
C TYR A 12 1.85 -11.72 -14.24
N ALA A 13 2.28 -11.04 -13.19
CA ALA A 13 1.66 -9.83 -12.65
C ALA A 13 2.74 -8.94 -12.02
N TYR A 14 2.33 -7.75 -11.58
CA TYR A 14 3.17 -6.88 -10.74
C TYR A 14 3.12 -7.36 -9.30
N CYS A 15 4.25 -7.26 -8.59
CA CYS A 15 4.23 -7.24 -7.13
C CYS A 15 3.44 -6.01 -6.68
N PRO A 16 2.40 -6.14 -5.86
CA PRO A 16 1.60 -4.99 -5.44
C PRO A 16 2.36 -4.01 -4.55
N HIS A 17 3.51 -4.41 -4.00
CA HIS A 17 4.35 -3.56 -3.13
C HIS A 17 5.53 -2.96 -3.89
N CYS A 18 6.37 -3.78 -4.53
CA CYS A 18 7.62 -3.29 -5.11
C CYS A 18 7.60 -3.19 -6.64
N GLU A 19 6.45 -3.42 -7.28
CA GLU A 19 6.21 -3.33 -8.74
C GLU A 19 7.07 -4.26 -9.61
N ASN A 20 7.96 -5.06 -9.01
CA ASN A 20 8.74 -6.05 -9.72
C ASN A 20 7.84 -7.14 -10.32
N PRO A 21 8.27 -7.77 -11.42
CA PRO A 21 7.52 -8.87 -12.01
C PRO A 21 7.36 -10.04 -11.04
N VAL A 22 6.18 -10.65 -11.03
CA VAL A 22 5.81 -11.80 -10.21
C VAL A 22 5.21 -12.88 -11.11
N LYS A 23 5.75 -14.09 -11.04
CA LYS A 23 5.18 -15.28 -11.68
C LYS A 23 4.09 -15.85 -10.79
N LEU A 24 2.91 -16.05 -11.34
CA LEU A 24 1.76 -16.65 -10.65
C LEU A 24 1.82 -18.17 -10.80
N LEU A 25 1.99 -18.87 -9.67
CA LEU A 25 2.09 -20.32 -9.60
C LEU A 25 0.76 -20.90 -9.12
N GLY A 26 0.44 -22.13 -9.56
CA GLY A 26 -0.74 -22.84 -9.07
C GLY A 26 -2.07 -22.49 -9.76
N LEU A 27 -2.09 -21.54 -10.71
CA LEU A 27 -3.33 -21.10 -11.38
C LEU A 27 -3.89 -22.16 -12.34
N LEU A 28 -3.04 -22.71 -13.23
CA LEU A 28 -3.46 -23.76 -14.16
C LEU A 28 -3.27 -25.17 -13.62
N LYS A 29 -2.17 -25.39 -12.90
CA LYS A 29 -1.81 -26.69 -12.32
C LYS A 29 -1.66 -26.51 -10.81
N PRO A 30 -2.54 -27.12 -9.98
CA PRO A 30 -2.48 -26.96 -8.55
C PRO A 30 -1.15 -27.47 -8.00
N LEU A 31 -0.62 -26.77 -6.99
CA LEU A 31 0.61 -27.15 -6.32
C LEU A 31 0.30 -28.16 -5.21
N LYS A 32 1.20 -29.12 -4.98
CA LYS A 32 0.97 -30.22 -4.02
C LYS A 32 0.90 -29.80 -2.55
N ARG A 33 1.59 -28.71 -2.16
CA ARG A 33 1.82 -28.34 -0.74
C ARG A 33 1.35 -26.94 -0.36
N HIS A 34 1.03 -26.10 -1.34
CA HIS A 34 0.70 -24.69 -1.13
C HIS A 34 -0.46 -24.29 -2.04
N GLY A 35 -1.23 -23.29 -1.64
CA GLY A 35 -2.21 -22.67 -2.54
C GLY A 35 -1.54 -21.91 -3.69
N PRO A 36 -2.32 -21.47 -4.70
CA PRO A 36 -1.83 -20.55 -5.72
C PRO A 36 -1.22 -19.30 -5.08
N HIS A 37 -0.04 -18.89 -5.54
CA HIS A 37 0.68 -17.74 -5.00
C HIS A 37 1.60 -17.11 -6.04
N GLY A 38 1.96 -15.85 -5.81
CA GLY A 38 2.96 -15.15 -6.59
C GLY A 38 4.38 -15.40 -6.08
N ARG A 39 5.35 -15.47 -7.00
CA ARG A 39 6.78 -15.42 -6.69
C ARG A 39 7.47 -14.40 -7.59
N HIS A 40 8.28 -13.51 -7.00
CA HIS A 40 9.10 -12.57 -7.77
C HIS A 40 9.91 -13.27 -8.85
N ALA A 41 9.72 -12.84 -10.09
CA ALA A 41 10.61 -13.16 -11.20
C ALA A 41 11.82 -12.24 -11.06
N LYS A 42 12.99 -12.82 -10.78
CA LYS A 42 14.26 -12.09 -10.58
C LYS A 42 14.90 -11.72 -11.92
N TYR A 43 14.07 -11.36 -12.89
CA TYR A 43 14.41 -11.11 -14.28
C TYR A 43 13.30 -10.29 -14.93
N ASP A 44 13.64 -9.58 -16.00
CA ASP A 44 12.72 -8.76 -16.75
C ASP A 44 11.63 -9.61 -17.41
N VAL A 45 10.38 -9.14 -17.33
CA VAL A 45 9.24 -9.79 -17.98
C VAL A 45 8.64 -8.80 -18.95
N SER A 46 8.88 -9.03 -20.24
CA SER A 46 8.30 -8.22 -21.32
C SER A 46 6.78 -8.17 -21.17
N GLY A 47 6.20 -6.95 -21.22
CA GLY A 47 4.78 -6.69 -21.01
C GLY A 47 4.33 -6.52 -19.56
N ILE A 48 5.24 -6.68 -18.58
CA ILE A 48 5.02 -6.33 -17.17
C ILE A 48 5.99 -5.22 -16.75
N ASN A 49 7.25 -5.55 -16.47
CA ASN A 49 8.24 -4.58 -15.99
C ASN A 49 9.66 -5.15 -16.08
N SER A 50 10.66 -4.27 -16.00
CA SER A 50 12.03 -4.67 -15.72
C SER A 50 12.22 -4.98 -14.22
N PHE A 51 13.14 -5.90 -13.92
CA PHE A 51 13.47 -6.26 -12.56
C PHE A 51 14.39 -5.22 -11.92
N ASN A 52 13.95 -4.67 -10.78
CA ASN A 52 14.72 -3.78 -9.93
C ASN A 52 15.16 -4.52 -8.65
N LYS A 53 16.46 -4.79 -8.56
CA LYS A 53 17.09 -5.51 -7.45
C LYS A 53 16.91 -4.80 -6.10
N ILE A 54 17.06 -3.47 -6.07
CA ILE A 54 16.95 -2.68 -4.84
C ILE A 54 15.52 -2.77 -4.30
N LYS A 55 14.51 -2.53 -5.15
CA LYS A 55 13.10 -2.68 -4.77
C LYS A 55 12.78 -4.11 -4.31
N TYR A 56 13.40 -5.12 -4.92
CA TYR A 56 13.21 -6.53 -4.54
C TYR A 56 13.82 -6.87 -3.16
N GLU A 57 15.03 -6.39 -2.86
CA GLU A 57 15.71 -6.66 -1.58
C GLU A 57 15.02 -5.96 -0.39
N ASN A 58 14.37 -4.82 -0.66
CA ASN A 58 13.55 -4.08 0.28
C ASN A 58 12.09 -4.55 0.36
N CYS A 59 11.64 -5.42 -0.53
CA CYS A 59 10.25 -5.88 -0.53
C CYS A 59 9.99 -6.89 0.61
N PRO A 60 9.00 -6.66 1.49
CA PRO A 60 8.66 -7.59 2.57
C PRO A 60 8.22 -8.96 2.02
N TYR A 61 7.61 -9.00 0.83
CA TYR A 61 7.15 -10.22 0.17
C TYR A 61 8.26 -11.05 -0.48
N HIS A 62 9.49 -10.56 -0.56
CA HIS A 62 10.61 -11.42 -0.98
C HIS A 62 10.97 -12.43 0.12
N ARG A 63 10.89 -12.03 1.40
CA ARG A 63 11.39 -12.83 2.53
C ARG A 63 10.37 -13.87 2.98
N LYS A 64 10.85 -14.98 3.55
CA LYS A 64 9.99 -16.06 4.08
C LYS A 64 9.15 -15.60 5.28
N HIS A 65 9.69 -14.65 6.05
CA HIS A 65 9.00 -13.95 7.13
C HIS A 65 9.13 -12.47 6.85
N ALA A 66 8.00 -11.78 6.70
CA ALA A 66 7.98 -10.34 6.46
C ALA A 66 8.29 -9.62 7.78
N ASN A 67 9.33 -8.80 7.78
CA ASN A 67 9.58 -7.83 8.84
C ASN A 67 8.93 -6.53 8.37
N TYR A 68 7.64 -6.36 8.67
CA TYR A 68 6.96 -5.09 8.41
C TYR A 68 7.56 -4.05 9.35
N ILE A 69 8.38 -3.14 8.81
CA ILE A 69 8.94 -2.04 9.59
C ILE A 69 7.98 -0.86 9.41
N THR A 70 7.20 -0.58 10.44
CA THR A 70 6.22 0.51 10.46
C THR A 70 6.85 1.87 10.76
N GLU A 71 8.17 1.96 10.83
CA GLU A 71 8.88 3.21 11.05
C GLU A 71 9.28 3.81 9.70
N PRO A 72 9.20 5.15 9.55
CA PRO A 72 9.77 5.84 8.40
C PRO A 72 11.21 5.40 8.15
N HIS A 73 11.63 5.33 6.88
CA HIS A 73 13.05 5.09 6.63
C HIS A 73 13.89 6.28 7.12
N LEU A 74 15.07 5.96 7.65
CA LEU A 74 16.03 6.95 8.12
C LEU A 74 16.98 7.24 6.95
N GLY A 75 16.83 8.39 6.31
CA GLY A 75 17.63 8.76 5.14
C GLY A 75 17.19 10.07 4.47
N GLU A 76 17.85 10.38 3.37
CA GLU A 76 17.44 11.46 2.46
C GLU A 76 16.18 11.04 1.68
N GLU A 77 15.40 12.04 1.27
CA GLU A 77 14.19 11.80 0.47
C GLU A 77 14.57 11.36 -0.94
N THR A 78 13.93 10.29 -1.40
CA THR A 78 14.06 9.79 -2.77
C THR A 78 13.01 10.43 -3.68
N ASP A 79 13.19 10.29 -4.99
CA ASP A 79 12.18 10.70 -5.98
C ASP A 79 10.82 10.01 -5.79
N GLU A 80 10.80 8.82 -5.18
CA GLU A 80 9.57 8.08 -4.86
C GLU A 80 8.87 8.69 -3.65
N ASP A 81 9.62 9.04 -2.60
CA ASP A 81 9.11 9.75 -1.42
C ASP A 81 8.49 11.10 -1.80
N LEU A 82 9.17 11.86 -2.68
CA LEU A 82 8.65 13.14 -3.19
C LEU A 82 7.39 12.96 -4.03
N ARG A 83 7.29 11.88 -4.81
CA ARG A 83 6.06 11.55 -5.56
C ARG A 83 4.90 11.27 -4.62
N ILE A 84 5.12 10.49 -3.55
CA ILE A 84 4.09 10.20 -2.54
C ILE A 84 3.67 11.49 -1.83
N TYR A 85 4.63 12.32 -1.42
CA TYR A 85 4.35 13.64 -0.82
C TYR A 85 3.47 14.52 -1.73
N ASN A 86 3.85 14.67 -3.00
CA ASN A 86 3.10 15.48 -3.95
C ASN A 86 1.70 14.91 -4.20
N MET A 87 1.57 13.58 -4.32
CA MET A 87 0.27 12.91 -4.48
C MET A 87 -0.67 13.16 -3.29
N VAL A 88 -0.15 13.12 -2.06
CA VAL A 88 -0.94 13.48 -0.86
C VAL A 88 -1.33 14.95 -0.89
N ARG A 89 -0.39 15.85 -1.21
CA ARG A 89 -0.65 17.29 -1.28
C ARG A 89 -1.72 17.65 -2.31
N GLU A 90 -1.66 17.04 -3.49
CA GLU A 90 -2.53 17.37 -4.63
C GLU A 90 -3.90 16.70 -4.53
N HIS A 91 -4.01 15.58 -3.79
CA HIS A 91 -5.24 14.79 -3.69
C HIS A 91 -5.71 14.56 -2.27
N PHE A 92 -5.35 15.45 -1.34
CA PHE A 92 -5.71 15.34 0.07
C PHE A 92 -7.22 15.16 0.28
N ASP A 93 -8.05 15.93 -0.44
CA ASP A 93 -9.51 15.82 -0.33
C ASP A 93 -10.03 14.45 -0.77
N HIS A 94 -9.43 13.85 -1.80
CA HIS A 94 -9.78 12.50 -2.23
C HIS A 94 -9.36 11.44 -1.20
N ILE A 95 -8.20 11.60 -0.57
CA ILE A 95 -7.75 10.73 0.51
C ILE A 95 -8.75 10.79 1.67
N ILE A 96 -9.12 11.98 2.12
CA ILE A 96 -10.11 12.17 3.19
C ILE A 96 -11.47 11.62 2.77
N TYR A 97 -11.89 11.79 1.52
CA TYR A 97 -13.12 11.18 1.01
C TYR A 97 -13.10 9.65 1.10
N LEU A 98 -12.01 9.00 0.68
CA LEU A 98 -11.88 7.53 0.76
C LEU A 98 -11.88 7.03 2.21
N LEU A 99 -11.17 7.72 3.10
CA LEU A 99 -11.20 7.43 4.53
C LEU A 99 -12.60 7.61 5.11
N LYS A 100 -13.28 8.69 4.73
CA LYS A 100 -14.69 8.93 5.09
C LYS A 100 -15.61 7.86 4.56
N GLN A 101 -15.36 7.21 3.43
CA GLN A 101 -16.20 6.10 2.98
C GLN A 101 -15.89 4.83 3.77
N SER A 102 -14.62 4.56 4.02
CA SER A 102 -14.16 3.28 4.51
C SER A 102 -14.23 3.11 6.02
N LEU A 103 -14.12 4.21 6.78
CA LEU A 103 -14.11 4.17 8.23
C LEU A 103 -15.51 4.42 8.80
N PRO A 104 -15.86 3.83 9.95
CA PRO A 104 -17.16 4.05 10.59
C PRO A 104 -17.24 5.39 11.34
N ILE A 105 -16.17 6.18 11.37
CA ILE A 105 -16.12 7.47 12.06
C ILE A 105 -16.49 8.63 11.13
N VAL A 106 -17.04 9.70 11.69
CA VAL A 106 -17.25 10.96 10.99
C VAL A 106 -15.96 11.78 11.06
N ILE A 107 -15.35 12.03 9.91
CA ILE A 107 -14.16 12.88 9.80
C ILE A 107 -14.61 14.32 9.50
N THR A 108 -14.53 15.20 10.50
CA THR A 108 -14.79 16.64 10.33
C THR A 108 -13.62 17.32 9.61
N SER A 109 -13.81 18.56 9.13
CA SER A 109 -12.71 19.35 8.54
C SER A 109 -11.58 19.59 9.54
N SER A 110 -11.91 19.86 10.81
CA SER A 110 -10.91 20.03 11.88
C SER A 110 -10.12 18.75 12.18
N MET A 111 -10.79 17.59 12.09
CA MET A 111 -10.11 16.30 12.23
C MET A 111 -9.19 16.03 11.03
N ALA A 112 -9.65 16.33 9.81
CA ALA A 112 -8.83 16.21 8.60
C ALA A 112 -7.57 17.10 8.66
N GLU A 113 -7.70 18.34 9.13
CA GLU A 113 -6.55 19.23 9.32
C GLU A 113 -5.54 18.67 10.33
N ARG A 114 -6.02 18.16 11.48
CA ARG A 114 -5.16 17.50 12.48
C ARG A 114 -4.45 16.26 11.92
N LEU A 115 -5.17 15.46 11.13
CA LEU A 115 -4.61 14.30 10.43
C LEU A 115 -3.47 14.74 9.49
N LEU A 116 -3.68 15.78 8.69
CA LEU A 116 -2.67 16.31 7.77
C LEU A 116 -1.45 16.87 8.51
N GLN A 117 -1.66 17.64 9.58
CA GLN A 117 -0.57 18.14 10.41
C GLN A 117 0.26 17.00 10.99
N ASN A 118 -0.39 15.96 11.53
CA ASN A 118 0.30 14.79 12.06
C ASN A 118 1.11 14.07 10.97
N TYR A 119 0.52 13.86 9.79
CA TYR A 119 1.22 13.27 8.66
C TYR A 119 2.47 14.06 8.28
N ILE A 120 2.38 15.40 8.27
CA ILE A 120 3.51 16.27 7.94
C ILE A 120 4.59 16.22 9.03
N THR A 121 4.20 16.36 10.30
CA THR A 121 5.13 16.35 11.44
C THR A 121 5.95 15.07 11.51
N HIS A 122 5.36 13.92 11.16
CA HIS A 122 6.03 12.63 11.23
C HIS A 122 6.60 12.17 9.88
N ARG A 123 6.63 13.05 8.88
CA ARG A 123 7.13 12.76 7.53
C ARG A 123 6.51 11.48 6.96
N GLY A 124 5.18 11.36 7.04
CA GLY A 124 4.46 10.14 6.72
C GLY A 124 4.66 9.64 5.28
N TRP A 125 5.13 10.49 4.36
CA TRP A 125 5.50 10.09 2.99
C TRP A 125 6.77 9.23 2.92
N MET A 126 7.58 9.19 3.98
CA MET A 126 8.77 8.35 4.10
C MET A 126 8.48 7.00 4.77
N PHE A 127 7.20 6.68 4.97
CA PHE A 127 6.80 5.41 5.55
C PHE A 127 7.25 4.26 4.64
N ARG A 128 7.94 3.25 5.18
CA ARG A 128 8.63 2.22 4.38
C ARG A 128 7.74 1.40 3.46
N ASP A 129 6.47 1.23 3.85
CA ASP A 129 5.48 0.51 3.05
C ASP A 129 4.56 1.47 2.28
N ALA A 130 4.92 2.75 2.15
CA ALA A 130 4.19 3.70 1.31
C ALA A 130 4.43 3.41 -0.17
N ASP A 131 3.34 3.29 -0.92
CA ASP A 131 3.35 3.27 -2.37
C ASP A 131 2.16 4.08 -2.91
N LEU A 132 2.17 4.41 -4.20
CA LEU A 132 1.12 5.23 -4.80
C LEU A 132 -0.27 4.58 -4.79
N ASN A 133 -0.34 3.25 -4.65
CA ASN A 133 -1.59 2.49 -4.67
C ASN A 133 -2.23 2.37 -3.28
N ASN A 134 -1.49 2.65 -2.21
CA ASN A 134 -1.94 2.44 -0.83
C ASN A 134 -2.01 3.73 0.02
N ILE A 135 -1.78 4.90 -0.60
CA ILE A 135 -1.67 6.20 0.08
C ILE A 135 -2.76 6.46 1.13
N PRO A 136 -4.07 6.26 0.88
CA PRO A 136 -5.07 6.58 1.91
C PRO A 136 -4.87 5.79 3.20
N TRP A 137 -4.42 4.54 3.10
CA TRP A 137 -4.19 3.68 4.25
C TRP A 137 -2.89 4.01 4.96
N VAL A 138 -1.82 4.25 4.19
CA VAL A 138 -0.54 4.63 4.77
C VAL A 138 -0.62 6.02 5.40
N PHE A 139 -1.43 6.92 4.85
CA PHE A 139 -1.67 8.24 5.42
C PHE A 139 -2.06 8.16 6.90
N ILE A 140 -2.99 7.28 7.27
CA ILE A 140 -3.39 7.09 8.67
C ILE A 140 -2.47 6.15 9.45
N ASN A 141 -1.82 5.19 8.79
CA ASN A 141 -0.93 4.22 9.45
C ASN A 141 0.42 4.83 9.84
N ALA A 142 0.89 5.83 9.10
CA ALA A 142 2.15 6.53 9.35
C ALA A 142 2.07 7.54 10.50
N MET A 143 0.91 7.68 11.16
CA MET A 143 0.68 8.63 12.24
C MET A 143 0.96 8.00 13.60
N HIS A 144 1.40 8.81 14.58
CA HIS A 144 1.53 8.38 15.99
C HIS A 144 0.20 8.18 16.74
N GLY A 145 -0.91 8.06 16.00
CA GLY A 145 -2.26 7.96 16.53
C GLY A 145 -2.93 9.31 16.75
N ILE A 146 -4.25 9.30 16.69
CA ILE A 146 -5.11 10.44 17.01
C ILE A 146 -6.07 10.01 18.11
N ASP A 147 -6.33 10.92 19.05
CA ASP A 147 -7.40 10.68 20.02
C ASP A 147 -8.76 10.70 19.32
N LEU A 148 -9.49 9.60 19.47
CA LEU A 148 -10.84 9.39 18.94
C LEU A 148 -11.91 9.60 20.02
N PHE A 149 -11.53 9.95 21.26
CA PHE A 149 -12.49 10.25 22.30
C PHE A 149 -13.41 11.40 21.87
N GLY A 150 -14.73 11.17 21.95
CA GLY A 150 -15.75 12.12 21.49
C GLY A 150 -15.95 12.18 19.97
N ALA A 151 -15.23 11.38 19.17
CA ALA A 151 -15.49 11.28 17.74
C ALA A 151 -16.88 10.69 17.47
N LEU A 152 -17.61 11.28 16.53
CA LEU A 152 -18.92 10.78 16.12
C LEU A 152 -18.75 9.52 15.27
N ILE A 153 -19.58 8.52 15.55
CA ILE A 153 -19.69 7.31 14.72
C ILE A 153 -20.83 7.52 13.75
N LYS A 154 -20.63 7.14 12.49
CA LYS A 154 -21.70 7.15 11.50
C LYS A 154 -22.83 6.26 11.95
N LYS A 155 -24.06 6.62 11.58
CA LYS A 155 -25.22 5.77 11.84
C LYS A 155 -25.08 4.46 11.06
N ILE A 156 -24.78 3.38 11.76
CA ILE A 156 -24.74 2.02 11.22
C ILE A 156 -26.20 1.53 11.16
N GLN A 157 -26.67 1.14 9.98
CA GLN A 157 -28.04 0.63 9.82
C GLN A 157 -28.16 -0.84 10.26
N ASN A 158 -27.08 -1.63 10.15
CA ASN A 158 -27.01 -3.02 10.63
C ASN A 158 -25.62 -3.34 11.22
N LEU A 159 -25.61 -3.92 12.43
CA LEU A 159 -24.38 -4.36 13.11
C LEU A 159 -23.65 -5.54 12.42
N ARG A 160 -24.25 -6.13 11.38
CA ARG A 160 -23.68 -7.26 10.62
C ARG A 160 -22.81 -6.84 9.43
N ASP A 161 -22.69 -5.53 9.17
CA ASP A 161 -21.92 -4.99 8.04
C ASP A 161 -20.44 -4.74 8.40
N PHE A 162 -19.96 -5.31 9.52
CA PHE A 162 -18.57 -5.30 9.98
C PHE A 162 -18.00 -6.72 10.02
#